data_AF-A0A1I6D1X3-F1
#
_entry.id   AF-A0A1I6D1X3-F1
#
_cell.length_a   1.000
_cell.length_b   1.000
_cell.length_c   1.000
_cell.angle_alpha   90.00
_cell.angle_beta   90.00
_cell.angle_gamma   90.00
#
_symmetry.space_group_name_H-M   'P 1'
#
loop_
_entity.id
_entity.type
_entity.pdbx_description
1 polymer ?
#
loop_
_entity_poly.entity_id
_entity_poly.type
_entity_poly.pdbx_seq_one_letter_code
_entity_poly.pdbx_strand_id
1 'polypeptide(L)' 'MSQQCAFFLAEQGTPGVIVESGPTKRIFEAPSDERTADYVHGRFG' A
#
# COMPACT_ATOMS: atom_id res chain seq x y z
N MET A 1 -5.14 17.62 -6.64
CA MET A 1 -5.38 16.29 -6.04
C MET A 1 -4.65 15.26 -6.89
N SER A 2 -3.71 14.49 -6.31
CA SER A 2 -3.13 13.35 -7.04
C SER A 2 -4.18 12.26 -7.13
N GLN A 3 -4.54 11.88 -8.35
CA GLN A 3 -5.54 10.83 -8.60
C GLN A 3 -4.92 9.44 -8.55
N GLN A 4 -3.59 9.31 -8.55
CA GLN A 4 -2.88 8.03 -8.49
C GLN A 4 -1.74 8.07 -7.47
N CYS A 5 -1.49 6.92 -6.83
CA CYS A 5 -0.31 6.68 -6.01
C CYS A 5 0.13 5.22 -6.13
N ALA A 6 1.33 4.96 -5.64
CA ALA A 6 1.88 3.62 -5.49
C ALA A 6 2.27 3.40 -4.03
N PHE A 7 1.94 2.23 -3.51
CA PHE A 7 2.27 1.77 -2.18
C PHE A 7 3.53 0.91 -2.26
N PHE A 8 4.53 1.25 -1.45
CA PHE A 8 5.80 0.55 -1.38
C PHE A 8 5.94 -0.14 -0.03
N LEU A 9 6.30 -1.42 -0.04
CA LEU A 9 6.64 -2.16 1.17
C LEU A 9 8.14 -2.43 1.18
N ALA A 10 8.82 -1.97 2.23
CA ALA A 10 10.23 -2.22 2.46
C ALA A 10 10.39 -3.18 3.63
N GLU A 11 11.13 -4.27 3.41
CA GLU A 11 11.55 -5.19 4.47
C GLU A 11 13.00 -4.88 4.87
N GLN A 12 13.38 -5.23 6.10
CA GLN A 12 14.72 -4.92 6.62
C GLN A 12 15.82 -5.41 5.68
N GLY A 13 16.67 -4.48 5.22
CA GLY A 13 17.78 -4.77 4.32
C GLY A 13 17.42 -4.91 2.84
N THR A 14 16.16 -4.72 2.45
CA THR A 14 15.72 -4.76 1.05
C THR A 14 15.15 -3.41 0.60
N PRO A 15 15.43 -2.96 -0.64
CA PRO A 15 14.74 -1.81 -1.23
C PRO A 15 13.23 -2.06 -1.28
N GLY A 16 12.44 -1.05 -0.93
CA GLY A 16 10.98 -1.14 -0.97
C GLY A 16 10.47 -1.47 -2.37
N VAL A 17 9.63 -2.50 -2.47
CA VAL A 17 8.99 -2.92 -3.72
C VAL A 17 7.59 -2.32 -3.82
N ILE A 18 7.15 -2.00 -5.04
CA ILE A 18 5.77 -1.60 -5.28
C ILE A 18 4.88 -2.83 -5.06
N VAL A 19 3.97 -2.70 -4.11
CA VAL A 19 3.00 -3.73 -3.74
C VAL A 19 1.65 -3.47 -4.40
N GLU A 20 1.22 -2.21 -4.46
CA GLU A 20 -0.02 -1.82 -5.15
C GLU A 20 0.16 -0.44 -5.80
N SER A 21 -0.44 -0.22 -6.97
CA SER A 21 -0.51 1.10 -7.60
C SER A 21 -1.87 1.33 -8.25
N GLY A 22 -2.37 2.56 -8.19
CA GLY A 22 -3.70 2.86 -8.67
C GLY A 22 -4.29 4.12 -8.07
N PRO A 23 -5.62 4.28 -8.10
CA PRO A 23 -6.27 5.46 -7.56
C PRO A 23 -6.02 5.60 -6.06
N THR A 24 -5.61 6.79 -5.62
CA THR A 24 -5.33 7.08 -4.19
C THR A 24 -6.50 6.65 -3.31
N LYS A 25 -7.73 6.99 -3.71
CA LYS A 25 -8.95 6.62 -3.00
C LYS A 25 -9.09 5.11 -2.81
N ARG A 26 -8.77 4.31 -3.85
CA ARG A 26 -8.83 2.84 -3.77
C ARG A 26 -7.80 2.32 -2.78
N ILE A 27 -6.55 2.76 -2.88
CA ILE A 27 -5.45 2.28 -2.03
C ILE A 27 -5.73 2.50 -0.54
N PHE A 28 -6.40 3.59 -0.16
CA PHE A 28 -6.68 3.91 1.25
C PHE A 28 -8.08 3.51 1.77
N GLU A 29 -9.07 3.29 0.89
CA GLU A 29 -10.43 2.92 1.32
C GLU A 29 -10.77 1.44 1.06
N ALA A 30 -10.25 0.87 -0.02
CA ALA A 30 -10.53 -0.48 -0.46
C ALA A 30 -9.32 -1.06 -1.23
N PRO A 31 -8.17 -1.26 -0.54
CA PRO A 31 -6.98 -1.83 -1.15
C PRO A 31 -7.25 -3.22 -1.72
N SER A 32 -6.60 -3.52 -2.85
CA SER A 32 -6.77 -4.80 -3.53
C SER A 32 -5.73 -5.82 -3.07
N ASP A 33 -4.58 -5.36 -2.59
CA ASP A 33 -3.53 -6.21 -2.02
C ASP A 33 -3.70 -6.31 -0.49
N GLU A 34 -3.67 -7.54 0.03
CA GLU A 34 -3.81 -7.82 1.45
C GLU A 34 -2.72 -7.15 2.29
N ARG A 35 -1.48 -7.03 1.79
CA ARG A 35 -0.38 -6.35 2.49
C ARG A 35 -0.63 -4.85 2.60
N THR A 36 -1.23 -4.25 1.58
CA THR A 36 -1.67 -2.85 1.64
C THR A 36 -2.86 -2.70 2.60
N ALA A 37 -3.80 -3.65 2.60
CA ALA A 37 -4.92 -3.67 3.55
C ALA A 37 -4.47 -3.79 5.00
N ASP A 38 -3.53 -4.69 5.28
CA ASP A 38 -2.94 -4.85 6.61
C ASP A 38 -2.18 -3.58 7.03
N TYR A 39 -1.52 -2.91 6.07
CA TYR A 39 -0.84 -1.65 6.33
C TYR A 39 -1.78 -0.50 6.65
N VAL A 40 -2.77 -0.28 5.81
CA VAL A 40 -3.71 0.84 5.93
C VAL A 40 -4.63 0.66 7.13
N HIS A 41 -5.08 -0.57 7.41
CA HIS A 41 -5.97 -0.86 8.54
C HIS A 41 -5.24 -1.15 9.85
N GLY A 42 -3.91 -1.09 9.87
CA GLY A 42 -3.12 -1.23 11.10
C GLY A 42 -3.16 -2.62 11.71
N ARG A 43 -3.25 -3.69 10.90
CA ARG A 43 -3.10 -5.08 11.35
C ARG A 43 -1.63 -5.50 11.46
N PHE A 44 -0.79 -4.60 11.96
CA PHE A 44 0.56 -4.96 12.38
C PHE A 44 0.48 -5.48 13.81
N GLY A 45 0.79 -6.76 13.98
CA GLY A 45 1.05 -7.35 15.29
C GLY A 45 2.26 -6.71 15.96
#